data_AF-A0A813KMF2-F1
#
_entry.id   AF-A0A813KMF2-F1
#
_cell.length_a   1.000
_cell.length_b   1.000
_cell.length_c   1.000
_cell.angle_alpha   90.00
_cell.angle_beta   90.00
_cell.angle_gamma   90.00
#
_symmetry.space_group_name_H-M   'P 1'
#
loop_
_entity.id
_entity.type
_entity.pdbx_description
1 polymer ?
#
loop_
_entity_poly.entity_id
_entity_poly.type
_entity_poly.pdbx_seq_one_letter_code
_entity_poly.pdbx_strand_id
1 'polypeptide(L)'
;MGAACARRKPPGAFDKAIAKGEKPFWEEIDQARAQPVATDAPSAVDGEAEASGRPPASEVELKEDAELPGYEQAALLKDQGKEKFASGQISEAATSWFQALDSLPRPPPSTGSLPSALQSLMPGGPPKDEDSRIREMRVALWLNLAAAHIKLKKMRQALDFCNEALHYDPGNVKALYRKTDALGELCNWQEAEEAALKLQGTGEEGAKLASQKREEWRRRRRQEDNKEKKMWSAALDKELSGKPEPKAAPGAKDEELWAAPKVTMMSNFDLRRMGIKWNEEEDFSDTIWKDSPGRKDVLWFQKRALPLSLLAAAALAEIDLPKQEDLVVHCFLDGNTAPFSEPHDWGILLTRCPLVKNLLVVYIDIGDVSGFKGPDGGKPPMYATLMRPTEEGRVGDRVAMAARFMGNYKEFLAHCSELPKLLRPSVALWADVSFYGSGSKKDFAARLQALELLSKAGVPSVVTQGGEIWEPGGRPMERRVDENASLSLAIASVGLNLKELVPWQFNRFVVPLDRGQVGIFAAHQLLGVLAGPAEGEKSSFDKKDVEEALLRQGLVALIMILGG
;
A
#
# COMPACT_ATOMS: atom_id res chain seq x y z
N MET A 1 17.12 41.81 -47.20
CA MET A 1 17.34 40.35 -47.01
C MET A 1 18.83 40.18 -46.72
N GLY A 2 19.35 39.77 -45.56
CA GLY A 2 18.80 39.08 -44.40
C GLY A 2 19.76 37.93 -44.07
N ALA A 3 20.65 38.10 -43.09
CA ALA A 3 21.18 37.04 -42.21
C ALA A 3 22.15 37.65 -41.18
N ALA A 4 21.88 37.36 -39.91
CA ALA A 4 22.44 37.99 -38.73
C ALA A 4 23.70 37.29 -38.21
N CYS A 5 24.71 38.08 -37.82
CA CYS A 5 25.86 37.64 -37.04
C CYS A 5 25.59 37.90 -35.56
N ALA A 6 25.75 36.86 -34.73
CA ALA A 6 25.51 36.88 -33.29
C ALA A 6 26.42 37.87 -32.55
N ARG A 7 25.83 38.84 -31.84
CA ARG A 7 26.50 39.65 -30.81
C ARG A 7 26.16 39.09 -29.43
N ARG A 8 27.20 38.73 -28.67
CA ARG A 8 27.12 38.32 -27.25
C ARG A 8 26.53 39.47 -26.41
N LYS A 9 25.47 39.18 -25.64
CA LYS A 9 24.95 40.08 -24.58
C LYS A 9 25.86 40.02 -23.34
N PRO A 10 25.99 41.11 -22.56
CA PRO A 10 26.77 41.11 -21.33
C PRO A 10 26.07 40.29 -20.23
N PRO A 11 26.82 39.74 -19.27
CA PRO A 11 26.25 38.94 -18.18
C PRO A 11 25.29 39.75 -17.31
N GLY A 12 24.14 39.13 -17.01
CA GLY A 12 23.10 39.66 -16.14
C GLY A 12 23.49 39.58 -14.66
N ALA A 13 22.70 40.23 -13.82
CA ALA A 13 22.94 40.48 -12.39
C ALA A 13 23.19 39.25 -11.48
N PHE A 14 23.17 38.03 -12.02
CA PHE A 14 23.48 36.79 -11.32
C PHE A 14 25.00 36.62 -11.07
N ASP A 15 25.86 37.10 -11.96
CA ASP A 15 27.33 36.96 -11.83
C ASP A 15 27.95 37.87 -10.76
N LYS A 16 27.18 38.85 -10.24
CA LYS A 16 27.63 39.72 -9.12
C LYS A 16 27.22 39.22 -7.74
N ALA A 17 26.32 38.24 -7.64
CA ALA A 17 25.86 37.69 -6.35
C ALA A 17 26.78 36.59 -5.81
N ILE A 18 27.52 35.89 -6.68
CA ILE A 18 28.50 34.85 -6.28
C ILE A 18 29.74 35.47 -5.60
N ALA A 19 29.95 36.79 -5.71
CA ALA A 19 31.07 37.50 -5.07
C ALA A 19 30.85 37.86 -3.59
N LYS A 20 29.72 37.47 -2.95
CA LYS A 20 29.42 37.84 -1.55
C LYS A 20 29.33 36.70 -0.53
N GLY A 21 29.64 35.46 -0.90
CA GLY A 21 30.03 34.44 0.08
C GLY A 21 28.98 34.02 1.12
N GLU A 22 27.68 34.18 0.85
CA GLU A 22 26.62 33.57 1.67
C GLU A 22 26.13 32.30 0.97
N LYS A 23 26.47 31.15 1.55
CA LYS A 23 26.05 29.84 1.07
C LYS A 23 24.66 29.47 1.62
N PRO A 24 23.76 28.89 0.82
CA PRO A 24 22.56 28.22 1.33
C PRO A 24 22.95 27.01 2.20
N PHE A 25 22.25 26.83 3.32
CA PHE A 25 22.55 25.84 4.38
C PHE A 25 22.53 24.36 3.93
N TRP A 26 22.00 24.05 2.75
CA TRP A 26 21.74 22.68 2.29
C TRP A 26 22.94 21.98 1.60
N GLU A 27 24.11 22.63 1.51
CA GLU A 27 25.32 22.09 0.85
C GLU A 27 26.07 20.99 1.66
N GLU A 28 25.66 20.64 2.89
CA GLU A 28 26.41 19.71 3.75
C GLU A 28 26.09 18.21 3.54
N ILE A 29 25.24 17.84 2.59
CA ILE A 29 24.72 16.45 2.43
C ILE A 29 25.52 15.59 1.42
N ASP A 30 26.61 16.09 0.81
CA ASP A 30 27.18 15.48 -0.42
C ASP A 30 28.48 14.65 -0.30
N GLN A 31 28.87 14.14 0.87
CA GLN A 31 30.10 13.34 0.98
C GLN A 31 29.96 12.02 1.73
N ALA A 32 29.56 10.96 1.03
CA ALA A 32 30.11 9.60 1.21
C ALA A 32 29.62 8.64 0.11
N ARG A 33 30.49 8.31 -0.86
CA ARG A 33 30.27 7.14 -1.74
C ARG A 33 31.58 6.50 -2.21
N ALA A 34 31.46 5.20 -2.51
CA ALA A 34 32.35 4.29 -3.27
C ALA A 34 33.40 3.53 -2.43
N GLN A 35 33.52 2.19 -2.52
CA GLN A 35 34.08 1.45 -3.67
C GLN A 35 33.77 -0.09 -3.69
N PRO A 36 34.14 -0.86 -4.75
CA PRO A 36 33.46 -2.10 -5.22
C PRO A 36 34.32 -3.40 -5.34
N VAL A 37 33.72 -4.45 -5.97
CA VAL A 37 34.30 -5.69 -6.60
C VAL A 37 34.63 -6.83 -5.58
N ALA A 38 34.43 -8.15 -5.79
CA ALA A 38 34.64 -9.03 -6.94
C ALA A 38 33.85 -10.36 -6.87
N THR A 39 33.75 -11.00 -8.04
CA THR A 39 33.23 -12.34 -8.35
C THR A 39 34.22 -13.46 -8.04
N ASP A 40 33.73 -14.69 -7.79
CA ASP A 40 34.32 -15.92 -8.33
C ASP A 40 33.36 -17.12 -8.19
N ALA A 41 33.31 -17.94 -9.23
CA ALA A 41 32.77 -19.31 -9.26
C ALA A 41 33.97 -20.27 -9.37
N PRO A 42 33.85 -21.59 -9.06
CA PRO A 42 33.48 -22.53 -10.13
C PRO A 42 32.85 -23.90 -9.71
N SER A 43 32.44 -24.60 -10.78
CA SER A 43 32.54 -26.04 -11.11
C SER A 43 31.63 -27.12 -10.49
N ALA A 44 30.83 -27.66 -11.42
CA ALA A 44 30.25 -28.99 -11.64
C ALA A 44 30.97 -30.24 -11.09
N VAL A 45 30.17 -31.31 -10.86
CA VAL A 45 30.50 -32.71 -11.18
C VAL A 45 29.21 -33.48 -11.54
N ASP A 46 29.31 -34.25 -12.64
CA ASP A 46 28.31 -35.10 -13.30
C ASP A 46 27.98 -36.42 -12.57
N GLY A 47 26.89 -37.10 -13.00
CA GLY A 47 26.61 -38.49 -12.64
C GLY A 47 25.22 -39.02 -13.05
N GLU A 48 25.10 -39.44 -14.31
CA GLU A 48 24.13 -40.40 -14.90
C GLU A 48 24.12 -41.75 -14.14
N ALA A 49 23.27 -42.78 -14.30
CA ALA A 49 21.98 -43.15 -14.90
C ALA A 49 21.72 -44.61 -14.39
N GLU A 50 20.49 -45.12 -14.20
CA GLU A 50 19.80 -46.19 -14.97
C GLU A 50 18.90 -46.94 -13.95
N ALA A 51 17.57 -47.03 -14.09
CA ALA A 51 16.74 -47.91 -14.91
C ALA A 51 16.72 -49.42 -14.52
N SER A 52 15.56 -49.94 -14.10
CA SER A 52 14.88 -51.15 -14.65
C SER A 52 13.82 -51.79 -13.72
N GLY A 53 12.73 -52.32 -14.31
CA GLY A 53 11.98 -53.47 -13.76
C GLY A 53 10.48 -53.28 -13.38
N ARG A 54 9.56 -53.39 -14.35
CA ARG A 54 8.15 -53.88 -14.21
C ARG A 54 8.13 -55.38 -14.59
N PRO A 55 7.11 -56.25 -14.30
CA PRO A 55 5.70 -56.14 -14.78
C PRO A 55 4.66 -56.96 -13.93
N PRO A 56 3.50 -57.48 -14.42
CA PRO A 56 2.33 -56.89 -15.13
C PRO A 56 0.95 -57.27 -14.49
N ALA A 57 -0.17 -56.68 -14.96
CA ALA A 57 -1.46 -57.38 -15.15
C ALA A 57 -2.54 -56.55 -15.89
N SER A 58 -3.12 -57.22 -16.90
CA SER A 58 -4.46 -57.09 -17.54
C SER A 58 -4.85 -55.84 -18.33
N GLU A 59 -5.09 -56.10 -19.62
CA GLU A 59 -5.54 -55.24 -20.71
C GLU A 59 -7.00 -54.78 -20.53
N VAL A 60 -7.22 -53.48 -20.73
CA VAL A 60 -8.48 -52.90 -21.19
C VAL A 60 -8.13 -52.23 -22.51
N GLU A 61 -8.75 -52.66 -23.61
CA GLU A 61 -8.55 -52.07 -24.93
C GLU A 61 -8.93 -50.57 -24.90
N LEU A 62 -7.90 -49.72 -24.85
CA LEU A 62 -7.99 -48.27 -25.00
C LEU A 62 -7.74 -47.93 -26.47
N LYS A 63 -8.62 -47.10 -27.06
CA LYS A 63 -8.39 -46.50 -28.37
C LYS A 63 -7.20 -45.53 -28.25
N GLU A 64 -6.00 -45.96 -28.65
CA GLU A 64 -4.77 -45.17 -28.44
C GLU A 64 -4.43 -44.16 -29.56
N ASP A 65 -5.02 -44.23 -30.76
CA ASP A 65 -4.46 -43.46 -31.90
C ASP A 65 -5.31 -42.27 -32.37
N ALA A 66 -5.73 -41.40 -31.45
CA ALA A 66 -6.17 -40.05 -31.81
C ALA A 66 -5.05 -39.04 -31.51
N GLU A 67 -4.32 -38.63 -32.56
CA GLU A 67 -3.31 -37.57 -32.50
C GLU A 67 -3.94 -36.29 -31.92
N LEU A 68 -3.44 -35.85 -30.76
CA LEU A 68 -3.90 -34.62 -30.12
C LEU A 68 -3.06 -33.44 -30.62
N PRO A 69 -3.68 -32.41 -31.23
CA PRO A 69 -2.95 -31.28 -31.78
C PRO A 69 -2.03 -30.63 -30.74
N GLY A 70 -0.74 -30.51 -31.07
CA GLY A 70 0.26 -29.86 -30.23
C GLY A 70 0.68 -30.60 -28.95
N TYR A 71 0.13 -31.80 -28.69
CA TYR A 71 0.44 -32.59 -27.50
C TYR A 71 1.88 -33.11 -27.49
N GLU A 72 2.36 -33.64 -28.61
CA GLU A 72 3.74 -34.14 -28.75
C GLU A 72 4.77 -33.02 -28.55
N GLN A 73 4.51 -31.84 -29.13
CA GLN A 73 5.35 -30.67 -28.96
C GLN A 73 5.36 -30.19 -27.50
N ALA A 74 4.20 -30.16 -26.84
CA ALA A 74 4.11 -29.83 -25.42
C ALA A 74 4.85 -30.85 -24.54
N ALA A 75 4.79 -32.14 -24.86
CA ALA A 75 5.51 -33.19 -24.15
C ALA A 75 7.03 -33.01 -24.26
N LEU A 76 7.54 -32.75 -25.46
CA LEU A 76 8.96 -32.49 -25.70
C LEU A 76 9.46 -31.26 -24.93
N LEU A 77 8.74 -30.14 -24.99
CA LEU A 77 9.07 -28.91 -24.28
C LEU A 77 8.97 -29.06 -22.76
N LYS A 78 8.02 -29.88 -22.27
CA LYS A 78 7.90 -30.23 -20.85
C LYS A 78 9.14 -30.93 -20.34
N ASP A 79 9.67 -31.89 -21.08
CA ASP A 79 10.83 -32.66 -20.69
C ASP A 79 12.12 -31.83 -20.81
N GLN A 80 12.26 -31.01 -21.85
CA GLN A 80 13.35 -30.01 -21.92
C GLN A 80 13.33 -29.05 -20.72
N GLY A 81 12.14 -28.61 -20.28
CA GLY A 81 12.02 -27.77 -19.09
C GLY A 81 12.43 -28.51 -17.81
N LYS A 82 12.17 -29.81 -17.69
CA LYS A 82 12.63 -30.62 -16.54
C LYS A 82 14.15 -30.74 -16.52
N GLU A 83 14.78 -30.98 -17.67
CA GLU A 83 16.23 -31.03 -17.78
C GLU A 83 16.87 -29.71 -17.35
N LYS A 84 16.36 -28.58 -17.87
CA LYS A 84 16.81 -27.23 -17.48
C LYS A 84 16.58 -26.92 -16.01
N PHE A 85 15.48 -27.41 -15.43
CA PHE A 85 15.19 -27.21 -14.02
C PHE A 85 16.14 -28.02 -13.13
N ALA A 86 16.50 -29.23 -13.57
CA ALA A 86 17.48 -30.08 -12.91
C ALA A 86 18.90 -29.48 -13.01
N SER A 87 19.25 -28.88 -14.15
CA SER A 87 20.53 -28.19 -14.35
C SER A 87 20.64 -26.83 -13.64
N GLY A 88 19.60 -26.42 -12.89
CA GLY A 88 19.58 -25.16 -12.14
C GLY A 88 19.26 -23.92 -12.99
N GLN A 89 19.02 -24.09 -14.29
CA GLN A 89 18.57 -23.03 -15.20
C GLN A 89 17.06 -22.77 -15.04
N ILE A 90 16.67 -22.35 -13.83
CA ILE A 90 15.26 -22.27 -13.43
C ILE A 90 14.44 -21.32 -14.33
N SER A 91 15.05 -20.23 -14.81
CA SER A 91 14.36 -19.28 -15.70
C SER A 91 14.09 -19.87 -17.09
N GLU A 92 15.04 -20.60 -17.66
CA GLU A 92 14.87 -21.22 -18.98
C GLU A 92 13.95 -22.43 -18.93
N ALA A 93 13.96 -23.15 -17.81
CA ALA A 93 12.97 -24.18 -17.51
C ALA A 93 11.54 -23.61 -17.51
N ALA A 94 11.34 -22.47 -16.84
CA ALA A 94 10.06 -21.78 -16.84
C ALA A 94 9.64 -21.36 -18.26
N THR A 95 10.55 -20.78 -19.05
CA THR A 95 10.27 -20.43 -20.46
C THR A 95 9.86 -21.65 -21.29
N SER A 96 10.54 -22.79 -21.11
CA SER A 96 10.23 -24.02 -21.86
C SER A 96 8.86 -24.58 -21.47
N TRP A 97 8.47 -24.48 -20.19
CA TRP A 97 7.14 -24.88 -19.73
C TRP A 97 6.02 -23.93 -20.18
N PHE A 98 6.29 -22.63 -20.32
CA PHE A 98 5.35 -21.70 -20.95
C PHE A 98 5.13 -22.01 -22.42
N GLN A 99 6.20 -22.26 -23.17
CA GLN A 99 6.10 -22.66 -24.59
C GLN A 99 5.35 -23.98 -24.74
N ALA A 100 5.51 -24.91 -23.80
CA ALA A 100 4.74 -26.15 -23.76
C ALA A 100 3.24 -25.89 -23.56
N LEU A 101 2.87 -24.94 -22.69
CA LEU A 101 1.48 -24.54 -22.48
C LEU A 101 0.86 -23.88 -23.72
N ASP A 102 1.63 -23.03 -24.41
CA ASP A 102 1.20 -22.36 -25.64
C ASP A 102 1.00 -23.35 -26.80
N SER A 103 1.69 -24.49 -26.76
CA SER A 103 1.56 -25.56 -27.76
C SER A 103 0.28 -26.37 -27.58
N LEU A 104 -0.36 -26.34 -26.40
CA LEU A 104 -1.62 -27.05 -26.14
C LEU A 104 -2.82 -26.25 -26.69
N PRO A 105 -3.87 -26.92 -27.19
CA PRO A 105 -5.06 -26.24 -27.64
C PRO A 105 -5.72 -25.47 -26.49
N ARG A 106 -6.25 -24.29 -26.81
CA ARG A 106 -6.99 -23.49 -25.84
C ARG A 106 -8.28 -24.22 -25.45
N PRO A 107 -8.69 -24.14 -24.18
CA PRO A 107 -9.95 -24.74 -23.76
C PRO A 107 -11.10 -24.15 -24.58
N PRO A 108 -12.09 -24.96 -25.01
CA PRO A 108 -13.23 -24.44 -25.74
C PRO A 108 -14.03 -23.46 -24.86
N PRO A 109 -14.53 -22.34 -25.41
CA PRO A 109 -15.38 -21.43 -24.65
C PRO A 109 -16.64 -22.19 -24.21
N SER A 110 -16.98 -22.12 -22.92
CA SER A 110 -18.20 -22.73 -22.38
C SER A 110 -19.41 -22.30 -23.22
N THR A 111 -20.16 -23.27 -23.74
CA THR A 111 -21.33 -23.06 -24.63
C THR A 111 -22.25 -21.94 -24.12
N GLY A 112 -22.22 -20.81 -24.81
CA GLY A 112 -23.01 -19.61 -24.49
C GLY A 112 -22.27 -18.36 -24.92
N SER A 113 -22.56 -17.86 -26.12
CA SER A 113 -21.99 -16.65 -26.71
C SER A 113 -22.21 -15.43 -25.80
N LEU A 114 -21.23 -15.12 -24.95
CA LEU A 114 -21.17 -13.90 -24.15
C LEU A 114 -19.87 -13.15 -24.46
N PRO A 115 -19.87 -11.80 -24.47
CA PRO A 115 -18.68 -11.00 -24.69
C PRO A 115 -17.61 -11.28 -23.62
N SER A 116 -16.33 -11.25 -24.01
CA SER A 116 -15.16 -11.55 -23.17
C SER A 116 -15.13 -10.85 -21.81
N ALA A 117 -15.82 -9.71 -21.65
CA ALA A 117 -15.93 -8.97 -20.40
C ALA A 117 -16.81 -9.66 -19.33
N LEU A 118 -17.78 -10.47 -19.74
CA LEU A 118 -18.69 -11.20 -18.83
C LEU A 118 -18.12 -12.57 -18.39
N GLN A 119 -17.12 -13.09 -19.10
CA GLN A 119 -16.50 -14.37 -18.80
C GLN A 119 -15.55 -14.32 -17.59
N SER A 120 -14.99 -13.15 -17.28
CA SER A 120 -14.15 -12.93 -16.09
C SER A 120 -14.93 -12.80 -14.77
N LEU A 121 -16.27 -12.78 -14.81
CA LEU A 121 -17.12 -12.56 -13.63
C LEU A 121 -17.76 -13.84 -13.06
N MET A 122 -17.45 -15.02 -13.60
CA MET A 122 -17.93 -16.31 -13.09
C MET A 122 -16.75 -17.27 -12.87
N PRO A 123 -16.69 -18.03 -11.75
CA PRO A 123 -15.82 -19.19 -11.66
C PRO A 123 -16.39 -20.29 -12.56
N GLY A 124 -16.13 -20.22 -13.86
CA GLY A 124 -16.45 -21.29 -14.79
C GLY A 124 -15.61 -22.51 -14.41
N GLY A 125 -16.25 -23.64 -14.08
CA GLY A 125 -15.52 -24.89 -13.87
C GLY A 125 -14.76 -25.33 -15.15
N PRO A 126 -13.83 -26.29 -15.04
CA PRO A 126 -13.03 -26.73 -16.18
C PRO A 126 -13.94 -27.16 -17.35
N PRO A 127 -13.51 -26.95 -18.60
CA PRO A 127 -14.31 -27.30 -19.77
C PRO A 127 -14.63 -28.79 -19.73
N LYS A 128 -15.93 -29.12 -19.73
CA LYS A 128 -16.40 -30.51 -19.63
C LYS A 128 -15.93 -31.38 -20.81
N ASP A 129 -15.64 -30.74 -21.96
CA ASP A 129 -15.33 -31.39 -23.23
C ASP A 129 -13.81 -31.45 -23.57
N GLU A 130 -12.91 -31.04 -22.67
CA GLU A 130 -11.46 -31.11 -22.90
C GLU A 130 -10.92 -32.56 -22.70
N ASP A 131 -10.01 -33.02 -23.59
CA ASP A 131 -9.39 -34.35 -23.46
C ASP A 131 -8.59 -34.45 -22.14
N SER A 132 -8.74 -35.57 -21.42
CA SER A 132 -8.06 -35.79 -20.13
C SER A 132 -6.55 -35.66 -20.24
N ARG A 133 -5.95 -36.12 -21.36
CA ARG A 133 -4.51 -36.05 -21.59
C ARG A 133 -4.02 -34.60 -21.65
N ILE A 134 -4.77 -33.70 -22.30
CA ILE A 134 -4.43 -32.27 -22.40
C ILE A 134 -4.58 -31.60 -21.02
N ARG A 135 -5.66 -31.92 -20.29
CA ARG A 135 -5.86 -31.41 -18.91
C ARG A 135 -4.72 -31.82 -17.98
N GLU A 136 -4.35 -33.10 -17.98
CA GLU A 136 -3.25 -33.63 -17.17
C GLU A 136 -1.90 -33.00 -17.54
N MET A 137 -1.65 -32.76 -18.84
CA MET A 137 -0.46 -32.06 -19.31
C MET A 137 -0.42 -30.61 -18.79
N ARG A 138 -1.54 -29.90 -18.86
CA ARG A 138 -1.69 -28.51 -18.40
C ARG A 138 -1.44 -28.39 -16.90
N VAL A 139 -2.05 -29.26 -16.09
CA VAL A 139 -1.83 -29.33 -14.63
C VAL A 139 -0.36 -29.57 -14.31
N ALA A 140 0.30 -30.50 -15.02
CA ALA A 140 1.72 -30.80 -14.81
C ALA A 140 2.63 -29.59 -15.12
N LEU A 141 2.32 -28.84 -16.17
CA LEU A 141 3.09 -27.65 -16.57
C LEU A 141 2.91 -26.50 -15.57
N TRP A 142 1.68 -26.23 -15.11
CA TRP A 142 1.42 -25.22 -14.09
C TRP A 142 2.10 -25.54 -12.75
N LEU A 143 2.07 -26.81 -12.35
CA LEU A 143 2.82 -27.27 -11.18
C LEU A 143 4.32 -26.99 -11.32
N ASN A 144 4.91 -27.32 -12.47
CA ASN A 144 6.33 -27.10 -12.72
C ASN A 144 6.69 -25.61 -12.70
N LEU A 145 5.86 -24.76 -13.31
CA LEU A 145 6.00 -23.30 -13.24
C LEU A 145 5.93 -22.80 -11.80
N ALA A 146 4.97 -23.26 -11.00
CA ALA A 146 4.90 -22.90 -9.58
C ALA A 146 6.20 -23.25 -8.83
N ALA A 147 6.77 -24.44 -9.07
CA ALA A 147 8.03 -24.85 -8.46
C ALA A 147 9.22 -23.98 -8.90
N ALA A 148 9.28 -23.60 -10.18
CA ALA A 148 10.26 -22.65 -10.71
C ALA A 148 10.16 -21.29 -10.02
N HIS A 149 8.95 -20.75 -9.91
CA HIS A 149 8.74 -19.44 -9.32
C HIS A 149 8.98 -19.42 -7.79
N ILE A 150 8.72 -20.52 -7.07
CA ILE A 150 9.13 -20.68 -5.65
C ILE A 150 10.66 -20.64 -5.53
N LYS A 151 11.38 -21.40 -6.37
CA LYS A 151 12.86 -21.39 -6.38
C LYS A 151 13.43 -20.02 -6.74
N LEU A 152 12.76 -19.27 -7.60
CA LEU A 152 13.11 -17.88 -7.96
C LEU A 152 12.69 -16.84 -6.91
N LYS A 153 12.11 -17.27 -5.76
CA LYS A 153 11.53 -16.42 -4.71
C LYS A 153 10.43 -15.47 -5.21
N LYS A 154 9.79 -15.81 -6.34
CA LYS A 154 8.65 -15.06 -6.91
C LYS A 154 7.34 -15.68 -6.41
N MET A 155 7.10 -15.60 -5.11
CA MET A 155 6.01 -16.32 -4.44
C MET A 155 4.62 -15.98 -4.99
N ARG A 156 4.36 -14.71 -5.35
CA ARG A 156 3.07 -14.29 -5.94
C ARG A 156 2.75 -15.00 -7.25
N GLN A 157 3.72 -15.06 -8.16
CA GLN A 157 3.56 -15.75 -9.44
C GLN A 157 3.43 -17.27 -9.25
N ALA A 158 4.09 -17.84 -8.24
CA ALA A 158 3.90 -19.24 -7.89
C ALA A 158 2.48 -19.52 -7.41
N LEU A 159 1.83 -18.59 -6.70
CA LEU A 159 0.43 -18.71 -6.30
C LEU A 159 -0.50 -18.70 -7.51
N ASP A 160 -0.28 -17.83 -8.48
CA ASP A 160 -1.08 -17.77 -9.71
C ASP A 160 -1.06 -19.12 -10.43
N PHE A 161 0.12 -19.72 -10.61
CA PHE A 161 0.23 -21.05 -11.23
C PHE A 161 -0.35 -22.18 -10.37
N CYS A 162 -0.27 -22.09 -9.04
CA CYS A 162 -0.95 -23.04 -8.17
C CYS A 162 -2.47 -22.93 -8.28
N ASN A 163 -3.00 -21.71 -8.39
CA ASN A 163 -4.43 -21.47 -8.57
C ASN A 163 -4.92 -22.03 -9.91
N GLU A 164 -4.16 -21.81 -10.99
CA GLU A 164 -4.44 -22.43 -12.29
C GLU A 164 -4.41 -23.95 -12.22
N ALA A 165 -3.42 -24.57 -11.56
CA ALA A 165 -3.38 -26.02 -11.38
C ALA A 165 -4.60 -26.55 -10.59
N LEU A 166 -4.99 -25.84 -9.52
CA LEU A 166 -6.14 -26.19 -8.68
C LEU A 166 -7.49 -25.95 -9.36
N HIS A 167 -7.54 -25.11 -10.38
CA HIS A 167 -8.73 -24.90 -11.18
C HIS A 167 -9.11 -26.17 -11.96
N TYR A 168 -8.12 -26.88 -12.51
CA TYR A 168 -8.32 -28.14 -13.24
C TYR A 168 -8.30 -29.37 -12.34
N ASP A 169 -7.48 -29.37 -11.29
CA ASP A 169 -7.38 -30.45 -10.29
C ASP A 169 -7.41 -29.89 -8.86
N PRO A 170 -8.62 -29.65 -8.30
CA PRO A 170 -8.78 -29.06 -6.97
C PRO A 170 -8.20 -29.89 -5.82
N GLY A 171 -8.02 -31.20 -6.05
CA GLY A 171 -7.48 -32.16 -5.08
C GLY A 171 -5.97 -32.35 -5.17
N ASN A 172 -5.27 -31.59 -6.01
CA ASN A 172 -3.86 -31.83 -6.27
C ASN A 172 -2.97 -31.53 -5.05
N VAL A 173 -2.43 -32.59 -4.45
CA VAL A 173 -1.56 -32.51 -3.25
C VAL A 173 -0.36 -31.59 -3.47
N LYS A 174 0.28 -31.63 -4.65
CA LYS A 174 1.47 -30.82 -4.96
C LYS A 174 1.13 -29.35 -5.14
N ALA A 175 -0.01 -29.03 -5.76
CA ALA A 175 -0.45 -27.64 -5.94
C ALA A 175 -0.85 -27.03 -4.60
N LEU A 176 -1.63 -27.76 -3.79
CA LEU A 176 -2.01 -27.34 -2.44
C LEU A 176 -0.80 -27.16 -1.53
N TYR A 177 0.16 -28.09 -1.55
CA TYR A 177 1.41 -27.95 -0.79
C TYR A 177 2.22 -26.71 -1.20
N ARG A 178 2.43 -26.49 -2.50
CA ARG A 178 3.19 -25.33 -3.02
C ARG A 178 2.47 -24.01 -2.76
N LYS A 179 1.13 -23.99 -2.85
CA LYS A 179 0.30 -22.84 -2.48
C LYS A 179 0.41 -22.52 -0.98
N THR A 180 0.34 -23.56 -0.15
CA THR A 180 0.48 -23.47 1.30
C THR A 180 1.84 -22.87 1.65
N ASP A 181 2.92 -23.39 1.06
CA ASP A 181 4.30 -22.91 1.27
C ASP A 181 4.50 -21.46 0.81
N ALA A 182 4.02 -21.11 -0.38
CA ALA A 182 4.12 -19.76 -0.93
C ALA A 182 3.31 -18.71 -0.12
N LEU A 183 2.13 -19.08 0.40
CA LEU A 183 1.34 -18.20 1.29
C LEU A 183 2.01 -18.01 2.66
N GLY A 184 2.64 -19.06 3.19
CA GLY A 184 3.42 -18.99 4.42
C GLY A 184 4.65 -18.07 4.30
N GLU A 185 5.36 -18.12 3.18
CA GLU A 185 6.49 -17.21 2.91
C GLU A 185 6.06 -15.76 2.64
N LEU A 186 4.80 -15.54 2.22
CA LEU A 186 4.20 -14.21 2.07
C LEU A 186 3.53 -13.70 3.35
N CYS A 187 3.62 -14.44 4.46
CA CYS A 187 2.98 -14.11 5.73
C CYS A 187 1.44 -13.98 5.65
N ASN A 188 0.79 -14.56 4.63
CA ASN A 188 -0.66 -14.56 4.50
C ASN A 188 -1.26 -15.79 5.21
N TRP A 189 -1.30 -15.72 6.54
CA TRP A 189 -1.56 -16.88 7.41
C TRP A 189 -2.97 -17.44 7.32
N GLN A 190 -3.97 -16.60 7.04
CA GLN A 190 -5.37 -17.02 6.94
C GLN A 190 -5.55 -17.91 5.71
N GLU A 191 -5.15 -17.44 4.54
CA GLU A 191 -5.22 -18.22 3.31
C GLU A 191 -4.28 -19.45 3.34
N ALA A 192 -3.13 -19.35 4.01
CA ALA A 192 -2.21 -20.46 4.19
C ALA A 192 -2.83 -21.61 4.99
N GLU A 193 -3.58 -21.30 6.05
CA GLU A 193 -4.28 -22.30 6.86
C GLU A 193 -5.45 -22.92 6.10
N GLU A 194 -6.19 -22.13 5.32
CA GLU A 194 -7.23 -22.66 4.43
C GLU A 194 -6.67 -23.63 3.37
N ALA A 195 -5.51 -23.29 2.78
CA ALA A 195 -4.81 -24.17 1.84
C ALA A 195 -4.28 -25.44 2.54
N ALA A 196 -3.77 -25.33 3.76
CA ALA A 196 -3.30 -26.46 4.57
C ALA A 196 -4.46 -27.39 5.00
N LEU A 197 -5.64 -26.85 5.29
CA LEU A 197 -6.85 -27.64 5.57
C LEU A 197 -7.31 -28.41 4.33
N LYS A 198 -7.29 -27.76 3.16
CA LYS A 198 -7.56 -28.43 1.88
C LYS A 198 -6.54 -29.54 1.61
N LEU A 199 -5.25 -29.29 1.87
CA LEU A 199 -4.18 -30.29 1.75
C LEU A 199 -4.37 -31.47 2.73
N GLN A 200 -4.83 -31.22 3.95
CA GLN A 200 -5.14 -32.27 4.91
C GLN A 200 -6.32 -33.14 4.45
N GLY A 201 -7.27 -32.55 3.71
CA GLY A 201 -8.41 -33.25 3.13
C GLY A 201 -8.07 -34.20 1.98
N THR A 202 -6.85 -34.17 1.43
CA THR A 202 -6.46 -35.02 0.29
C THR A 202 -5.94 -36.41 0.67
N GLY A 203 -5.98 -36.79 1.96
CA GLY A 203 -5.58 -38.12 2.45
C GLY A 203 -4.40 -38.10 3.43
N GLU A 204 -3.90 -39.29 3.82
CA GLU A 204 -2.87 -39.44 4.86
C GLU A 204 -1.54 -38.73 4.52
N GLU A 205 -1.12 -38.74 3.26
CA GLU A 205 0.09 -38.05 2.82
C GLU A 205 -0.05 -36.53 2.88
N GLY A 206 -1.20 -35.99 2.45
CA GLY A 206 -1.52 -34.57 2.53
C GLY A 206 -1.58 -34.08 3.98
N ALA A 207 -2.17 -34.88 4.88
CA ALA A 207 -2.21 -34.59 6.31
C ALA A 207 -0.80 -34.54 6.95
N LYS A 208 0.10 -35.47 6.57
CA LYS A 208 1.51 -35.45 7.02
C LYS A 208 2.22 -34.18 6.55
N LEU A 209 2.09 -33.81 5.28
CA LEU A 209 2.72 -32.62 4.70
C LEU A 209 2.17 -31.31 5.31
N ALA A 210 0.85 -31.23 5.51
CA ALA A 210 0.20 -30.10 6.17
C ALA A 210 0.68 -29.96 7.63
N SER A 211 0.78 -31.08 8.36
CA SER A 211 1.28 -31.09 9.74
C SER A 211 2.74 -30.64 9.83
N GLN A 212 3.61 -31.16 8.94
CA GLN A 212 5.01 -30.75 8.84
C GLN A 212 5.15 -29.25 8.58
N LYS A 213 4.39 -28.70 7.63
CA LYS A 213 4.42 -27.26 7.32
C LYS A 213 3.88 -26.41 8.46
N ARG A 214 2.77 -26.82 9.09
CA ARG A 214 2.24 -26.15 10.29
C ARG A 214 3.23 -26.20 11.45
N GLU A 215 3.99 -27.27 11.61
CA GLU A 215 5.04 -27.36 12.63
C GLU A 215 6.25 -26.49 12.30
N GLU A 216 6.69 -26.47 11.04
CA GLU A 216 7.75 -25.57 10.55
C GLU A 216 7.39 -24.10 10.81
N TRP A 217 6.17 -23.69 10.46
CA TRP A 217 5.67 -22.34 10.74
C TRP A 217 5.51 -22.07 12.23
N ARG A 218 4.97 -23.02 13.01
CA ARG A 218 4.88 -22.87 14.48
C ARG A 218 6.26 -22.73 15.10
N ARG A 219 7.27 -23.45 14.60
CA ARG A 219 8.65 -23.34 15.06
C ARG A 219 9.26 -22.01 14.68
N ARG A 220 9.06 -21.55 13.44
CA ARG A 220 9.53 -20.24 12.96
C ARG A 220 8.88 -19.09 13.74
N ARG A 221 7.55 -19.15 13.91
CA ARG A 221 6.78 -18.23 14.75
C ARG A 221 7.27 -18.26 16.20
N ARG A 222 7.44 -19.43 16.82
CA ARG A 222 8.01 -19.54 18.17
C ARG A 222 9.43 -18.99 18.27
N GLN A 223 10.25 -19.11 17.22
CA GLN A 223 11.60 -18.54 17.19
C GLN A 223 11.56 -17.02 17.06
N GLU A 224 10.67 -16.49 16.24
CA GLU A 224 10.41 -15.06 16.09
C GLU A 224 9.79 -14.49 17.38
N ASP A 225 8.75 -15.12 17.93
CA ASP A 225 8.14 -14.82 19.23
C ASP A 225 9.13 -14.95 20.39
N ASN A 226 10.05 -15.92 20.38
CA ASN A 226 11.06 -16.04 21.44
C ASN A 226 12.18 -15.00 21.28
N LYS A 227 12.54 -14.62 20.05
CA LYS A 227 13.46 -13.50 19.80
C LYS A 227 12.81 -12.21 20.26
N GLU A 228 11.56 -11.97 19.88
CA GLU A 228 10.76 -10.86 20.37
C GLU A 228 10.65 -10.93 21.89
N LYS A 229 10.20 -12.03 22.51
CA LYS A 229 10.11 -12.16 23.99
C LYS A 229 11.43 -11.92 24.71
N LYS A 230 12.58 -12.31 24.15
CA LYS A 230 13.90 -11.98 24.70
C LYS A 230 14.21 -10.49 24.57
N MET A 231 13.84 -9.87 23.46
CA MET A 231 13.94 -8.42 23.26
C MET A 231 13.01 -7.66 24.20
N TRP A 232 11.78 -8.16 24.41
CA TRP A 232 10.77 -7.61 25.30
C TRP A 232 11.11 -7.85 26.77
N SER A 233 11.67 -8.99 27.17
CA SER A 233 12.11 -9.23 28.56
C SER A 233 13.31 -8.34 28.91
N ALA A 234 14.24 -8.15 27.98
CA ALA A 234 15.34 -7.19 28.14
C ALA A 234 14.84 -5.74 28.23
N ALA A 235 13.73 -5.40 27.56
CA ALA A 235 13.07 -4.10 27.68
C ALA A 235 12.30 -3.96 29.00
N LEU A 236 11.63 -5.03 29.46
CA LEU A 236 10.84 -5.04 30.70
C LEU A 236 11.72 -5.02 31.95
N ASP A 237 12.87 -5.68 31.95
CA ASP A 237 13.84 -5.64 33.06
C ASP A 237 14.42 -4.22 33.25
N LYS A 238 14.43 -3.42 32.16
CA LYS A 238 14.79 -1.99 32.18
C LYS A 238 13.65 -1.10 32.68
N GLU A 239 12.42 -1.60 32.66
CA GLU A 239 11.19 -0.88 33.02
C GLU A 239 10.73 -1.21 34.46
N LEU A 240 10.97 -2.43 34.94
CA LEU A 240 10.71 -2.88 36.33
C LEU A 240 11.58 -2.18 37.39
N SER A 241 12.65 -1.47 37.00
CA SER A 241 13.38 -0.56 37.89
C SER A 241 12.64 0.77 38.14
N GLY A 242 11.49 1.00 37.51
CA GLY A 242 10.60 2.14 37.76
C GLY A 242 9.18 1.67 38.07
N LYS A 243 8.79 1.71 39.36
CA LYS A 243 7.40 1.59 39.82
C LYS A 243 6.99 2.92 40.48
N PRO A 244 5.69 3.34 40.52
CA PRO A 244 4.55 2.49 40.87
C PRO A 244 3.21 2.68 40.11
N GLU A 245 2.26 1.82 40.49
CA GLU A 245 0.95 1.39 39.96
C GLU A 245 -0.21 2.41 40.02
N PRO A 246 -1.29 2.28 39.20
CA PRO A 246 -2.55 3.00 39.40
C PRO A 246 -3.65 2.15 40.07
N LYS A 247 -4.42 2.80 40.96
CA LYS A 247 -5.70 2.30 41.51
C LYS A 247 -6.87 2.77 40.63
N ALA A 248 -7.86 1.88 40.50
CA ALA A 248 -9.08 2.06 39.73
C ALA A 248 -10.20 2.83 40.46
N ALA A 249 -11.19 3.21 39.63
CA ALA A 249 -12.65 3.26 39.86
C ALA A 249 -13.29 4.69 39.92
N PRO A 250 -14.63 4.82 39.86
CA PRO A 250 -15.49 4.74 38.66
C PRO A 250 -16.49 5.93 38.59
N GLY A 251 -17.24 6.09 37.49
CA GLY A 251 -18.37 7.05 37.47
C GLY A 251 -19.03 7.22 36.10
N ALA A 252 -20.31 6.83 36.02
CA ALA A 252 -21.13 6.79 34.82
C ALA A 252 -21.54 8.17 34.27
N LYS A 253 -21.63 8.24 32.94
CA LYS A 253 -22.67 8.98 32.21
C LYS A 253 -23.24 8.00 31.18
N ASP A 254 -24.54 8.07 30.91
CA ASP A 254 -25.11 7.41 29.73
C ASP A 254 -24.44 8.05 28.50
N GLU A 255 -23.34 7.41 28.08
CA GLU A 255 -22.59 7.77 26.89
C GLU A 255 -23.43 7.32 25.70
N GLU A 256 -23.97 8.30 24.98
CA GLU A 256 -24.62 8.07 23.69
C GLU A 256 -23.62 7.34 22.79
N LEU A 257 -23.93 6.08 22.43
CA LEU A 257 -23.04 5.20 21.69
C LEU A 257 -22.61 5.90 20.39
N TRP A 258 -21.31 5.90 20.11
CA TRP A 258 -20.77 6.56 18.93
C TRP A 258 -21.43 6.05 17.65
N ALA A 259 -21.87 7.00 16.81
CA ALA A 259 -22.45 6.73 15.51
C ALA A 259 -21.67 7.49 14.43
N ALA A 260 -21.54 6.88 13.25
CA ALA A 260 -20.89 7.52 12.12
C ALA A 260 -21.55 8.88 11.79
N PRO A 261 -20.77 9.94 11.59
CA PRO A 261 -21.31 11.27 11.37
C PRO A 261 -22.08 11.36 10.04
N LYS A 262 -23.15 12.15 10.03
CA LYS A 262 -23.81 12.51 8.77
C LYS A 262 -22.94 13.51 8.01
N VAL A 263 -22.43 13.08 6.87
CA VAL A 263 -21.52 13.89 6.07
C VAL A 263 -22.29 14.82 5.13
N THR A 264 -21.96 16.11 5.18
CA THR A 264 -22.51 17.13 4.29
C THR A 264 -21.44 17.62 3.30
N MET A 265 -21.84 18.18 2.16
CA MET A 265 -20.90 18.77 1.20
C MET A 265 -20.28 20.04 1.77
N MET A 266 -18.96 20.20 1.61
CA MET A 266 -18.30 21.43 2.02
C MET A 266 -18.83 22.66 1.27
N SER A 267 -19.05 23.73 2.02
CA SER A 267 -19.62 24.98 1.52
C SER A 267 -18.57 25.84 0.82
N ASN A 268 -18.84 26.22 -0.44
CA ASN A 268 -18.01 27.20 -1.15
C ASN A 268 -17.94 28.55 -0.41
N PHE A 269 -18.99 28.92 0.32
CA PHE A 269 -19.00 30.15 1.10
C PHE A 269 -17.99 30.11 2.25
N ASP A 270 -17.84 28.94 2.88
CA ASP A 270 -16.91 28.78 4.00
C ASP A 270 -15.46 28.71 3.53
N LEU A 271 -15.21 28.17 2.34
CA LEU A 271 -13.87 28.17 1.72
C LEU A 271 -13.39 29.57 1.36
N ARG A 272 -14.29 30.48 0.99
CA ARG A 272 -13.96 31.89 0.70
C ARG A 272 -13.56 32.68 1.94
N ARG A 273 -13.65 32.07 3.12
CA ARG A 273 -13.16 32.66 4.37
C ARG A 273 -11.64 32.50 4.43
N MET A 274 -10.97 33.38 5.16
CA MET A 274 -9.51 33.55 5.19
C MET A 274 -8.89 34.14 3.92
N GLY A 275 -7.63 34.59 4.03
CA GLY A 275 -6.87 35.25 2.96
C GLY A 275 -6.40 34.34 1.82
N ILE A 276 -7.12 33.26 1.51
CA ILE A 276 -6.81 32.32 0.42
C ILE A 276 -7.44 32.82 -0.87
N LYS A 277 -6.64 32.94 -1.93
CA LYS A 277 -7.07 33.44 -3.24
C LYS A 277 -7.51 32.31 -4.18
N TRP A 278 -8.73 31.81 -4.00
CA TRP A 278 -9.29 30.77 -4.87
C TRP A 278 -9.46 31.24 -6.33
N ASN A 279 -9.25 30.33 -7.28
CA ASN A 279 -9.61 30.49 -8.68
C ASN A 279 -11.03 29.97 -8.88
N GLU A 280 -12.01 30.86 -8.98
CA GLU A 280 -13.44 30.51 -9.07
C GLU A 280 -13.79 29.63 -10.29
N GLU A 281 -13.08 29.80 -11.42
CA GLU A 281 -13.33 29.05 -12.65
C GLU A 281 -12.75 27.64 -12.59
N GLU A 282 -11.65 27.45 -11.86
CA GLU A 282 -10.94 26.16 -11.76
C GLU A 282 -11.31 25.40 -10.48
N ASP A 283 -11.13 26.02 -9.31
CA ASP A 283 -11.17 25.36 -8.01
C ASP A 283 -12.60 24.95 -7.60
N PHE A 284 -13.62 25.65 -8.10
CA PHE A 284 -15.04 25.33 -7.82
C PHE A 284 -15.78 24.74 -9.01
N SER A 285 -15.03 24.25 -10.01
CA SER A 285 -15.61 23.57 -11.15
C SER A 285 -16.10 22.17 -10.79
N ASP A 286 -17.39 21.89 -11.05
CA ASP A 286 -17.95 20.56 -10.87
C ASP A 286 -17.76 19.63 -12.10
N THR A 287 -16.98 20.05 -13.10
CA THR A 287 -16.82 19.31 -14.37
C THR A 287 -16.29 17.89 -14.17
N ILE A 288 -15.38 17.69 -13.21
CA ILE A 288 -14.85 16.37 -12.84
C ILE A 288 -15.95 15.37 -12.46
N TRP A 289 -17.06 15.86 -11.89
CA TRP A 289 -18.18 15.05 -11.42
C TRP A 289 -19.23 14.77 -12.50
N LYS A 290 -19.28 15.60 -13.55
CA LYS A 290 -20.34 15.57 -14.57
C LYS A 290 -19.94 14.78 -15.81
N ASP A 291 -18.72 14.99 -16.30
CA ASP A 291 -18.40 14.66 -17.69
C ASP A 291 -17.41 13.51 -17.88
N SER A 292 -17.06 12.77 -16.82
CA SER A 292 -16.05 11.69 -16.85
C SER A 292 -14.75 12.13 -17.55
N PRO A 293 -13.83 12.79 -16.82
CA PRO A 293 -12.66 13.44 -17.43
C PRO A 293 -11.81 12.49 -18.28
N GLY A 294 -11.24 13.01 -19.37
CA GLY A 294 -10.26 12.27 -20.17
C GLY A 294 -9.00 11.97 -19.36
N ARG A 295 -8.20 10.97 -19.77
CA ARG A 295 -7.00 10.51 -19.03
C ARG A 295 -6.00 11.62 -18.66
N LYS A 296 -5.85 12.64 -19.50
CA LYS A 296 -4.96 13.79 -19.23
C LYS A 296 -5.53 14.72 -18.16
N ASP A 297 -6.84 14.91 -18.15
CA ASP A 297 -7.53 15.77 -17.19
C ASP A 297 -7.54 15.10 -15.81
N VAL A 298 -7.70 13.77 -15.75
CA VAL A 298 -7.60 12.99 -14.49
C VAL A 298 -6.28 13.26 -13.77
N LEU A 299 -5.15 13.19 -14.49
CA LEU A 299 -3.84 13.42 -13.88
C LEU A 299 -3.67 14.88 -13.39
N TRP A 300 -4.24 15.83 -14.14
CA TRP A 300 -4.27 17.23 -13.74
C TRP A 300 -5.03 17.42 -12.42
N PHE A 301 -6.21 16.80 -12.25
CA PHE A 301 -6.97 16.87 -11.00
C PHE A 301 -6.25 16.14 -9.85
N GLN A 302 -5.67 14.96 -10.12
CA GLN A 302 -4.92 14.16 -9.14
C GLN A 302 -3.81 14.95 -8.46
N LYS A 303 -2.98 15.65 -9.23
CA LYS A 303 -1.84 16.41 -8.68
C LYS A 303 -2.27 17.56 -7.78
N ARG A 304 -3.46 18.09 -7.99
CA ARG A 304 -3.98 19.32 -7.34
C ARG A 304 -4.89 19.04 -6.15
N ALA A 305 -5.48 17.85 -6.12
CA ALA A 305 -6.48 17.46 -5.13
C ALA A 305 -6.00 17.58 -3.69
N LEU A 306 -4.84 17.00 -3.35
CA LEU A 306 -4.33 17.02 -1.98
C LEU A 306 -3.91 18.42 -1.50
N PRO A 307 -3.16 19.24 -2.27
CA PRO A 307 -2.89 20.63 -1.91
C PRO A 307 -4.15 21.48 -1.70
N LEU A 308 -5.16 21.34 -2.58
CA LEU A 308 -6.43 22.06 -2.46
C LEU A 308 -7.24 21.60 -1.24
N SER A 309 -7.20 20.30 -0.93
CA SER A 309 -7.81 19.74 0.28
C SER A 309 -7.19 20.31 1.55
N LEU A 310 -5.86 20.46 1.59
CA LEU A 310 -5.17 21.10 2.71
C LEU A 310 -5.59 22.57 2.88
N LEU A 311 -5.67 23.33 1.78
CA LEU A 311 -6.17 24.71 1.81
C LEU A 311 -7.62 24.79 2.29
N ALA A 312 -8.46 23.86 1.86
CA ALA A 312 -9.85 23.78 2.28
C ALA A 312 -9.97 23.52 3.78
N ALA A 313 -9.21 22.55 4.30
CA ALA A 313 -9.14 22.27 5.72
C ALA A 313 -8.66 23.48 6.53
N ALA A 314 -7.63 24.18 6.03
CA ALA A 314 -7.12 25.38 6.68
C ALA A 314 -8.16 26.51 6.71
N ALA A 315 -8.91 26.71 5.62
CA ALA A 315 -9.99 27.69 5.59
C ALA A 315 -11.11 27.36 6.58
N LEU A 316 -11.53 26.09 6.64
CA LEU A 316 -12.62 25.63 7.50
C LEU A 316 -12.24 25.64 9.00
N ALA A 317 -11.00 25.31 9.32
CA ALA A 317 -10.47 25.24 10.69
C ALA A 317 -9.80 26.55 11.15
N GLU A 318 -9.81 27.59 10.31
CA GLU A 318 -9.13 28.87 10.54
C GLU A 318 -7.62 28.73 10.86
N ILE A 319 -6.95 27.78 10.21
CA ILE A 319 -5.49 27.59 10.36
C ILE A 319 -4.77 28.69 9.58
N ASP A 320 -3.88 29.41 10.26
CA ASP A 320 -3.18 30.61 9.76
C ASP A 320 -2.09 30.35 8.70
N LEU A 321 -2.23 29.30 7.87
CA LEU A 321 -1.30 29.01 6.76
C LEU A 321 -1.05 30.22 5.84
N PRO A 322 -2.07 30.99 5.42
CA PRO A 322 -1.86 32.09 4.47
C PRO A 322 -1.04 33.26 5.03
N LYS A 323 -0.81 33.32 6.35
CA LYS A 323 -0.07 34.39 7.02
C LYS A 323 1.40 34.04 7.28
N GLN A 324 1.80 32.79 7.05
CA GLN A 324 3.16 32.32 7.31
C GLN A 324 4.08 32.57 6.12
N GLU A 325 5.31 33.00 6.36
CA GLU A 325 6.33 33.14 5.30
C GLU A 325 6.99 31.80 4.95
N ASP A 326 7.31 31.01 5.98
CA ASP A 326 7.88 29.67 5.88
C ASP A 326 6.83 28.67 6.36
N LEU A 327 6.43 27.75 5.49
CA LEU A 327 5.40 26.75 5.76
C LEU A 327 6.01 25.35 5.68
N VAL A 328 5.89 24.59 6.76
CA VAL A 328 6.29 23.17 6.81
C VAL A 328 5.06 22.30 7.00
N VAL A 329 4.86 21.34 6.10
CA VAL A 329 3.74 20.39 6.13
C VAL A 329 4.31 18.99 6.30
N HIS A 330 3.86 18.27 7.33
CA HIS A 330 4.13 16.83 7.45
C HIS A 330 2.97 16.05 6.83
N CYS A 331 3.21 15.43 5.69
CA CYS A 331 2.22 14.68 4.95
C CYS A 331 2.42 13.17 5.17
N PHE A 332 1.55 12.56 5.96
CA PHE A 332 1.55 11.12 6.19
C PHE A 332 0.85 10.40 5.04
N LEU A 333 1.54 9.39 4.51
CA LEU A 333 1.05 8.50 3.47
C LEU A 333 1.04 7.07 4.00
N ASP A 334 0.10 6.25 3.53
CA ASP A 334 0.10 4.82 3.81
C ASP A 334 1.01 4.11 2.79
N GLY A 335 2.17 3.63 3.27
CA GLY A 335 3.14 2.93 2.42
C GLY A 335 2.61 1.64 1.76
N ASN A 336 1.48 1.10 2.24
CA ASN A 336 0.83 -0.10 1.71
C ASN A 336 -0.19 0.18 0.60
N THR A 337 -0.80 1.36 0.61
CA THR A 337 -2.02 1.65 -0.19
C THR A 337 -1.97 2.97 -0.94
N ALA A 338 -1.01 3.86 -0.71
CA ALA A 338 -0.97 5.14 -1.38
C ALA A 338 -0.67 4.97 -2.89
N PRO A 339 -1.63 5.27 -3.79
CA PRO A 339 -1.44 5.17 -5.24
C PRO A 339 -0.54 6.27 -5.81
N PHE A 340 -0.04 7.19 -4.97
CA PHE A 340 0.66 8.40 -5.40
C PHE A 340 2.17 8.15 -5.54
N SER A 341 2.51 7.39 -6.58
CA SER A 341 3.88 7.34 -7.11
C SER A 341 4.27 8.64 -7.83
N GLU A 342 3.28 9.46 -8.19
CA GLU A 342 3.47 10.77 -8.83
C GLU A 342 3.44 11.94 -7.83
N PRO A 343 4.28 12.97 -8.04
CA PRO A 343 4.30 14.16 -7.21
C PRO A 343 3.03 15.01 -7.32
N HIS A 344 2.71 15.73 -6.23
CA HIS A 344 1.61 16.70 -6.17
C HIS A 344 2.07 18.10 -6.59
N ASP A 345 1.18 18.88 -7.18
CA ASP A 345 1.44 20.28 -7.57
C ASP A 345 1.25 21.22 -6.38
N TRP A 346 2.29 21.32 -5.54
CA TRP A 346 2.32 22.22 -4.39
C TRP A 346 2.49 23.69 -4.77
N GLY A 347 2.81 24.00 -6.04
CA GLY A 347 2.85 25.37 -6.56
C GLY A 347 1.51 26.09 -6.46
N ILE A 348 0.41 25.34 -6.40
CA ILE A 348 -0.93 25.89 -6.14
C ILE A 348 -1.00 26.59 -4.80
N LEU A 349 -0.43 26.01 -3.74
CA LEU A 349 -0.46 26.62 -2.41
C LEU A 349 0.21 27.99 -2.45
N LEU A 350 1.36 28.13 -3.12
CA LEU A 350 2.05 29.41 -3.31
C LEU A 350 1.20 30.42 -4.11
N THR A 351 0.45 29.94 -5.10
CA THR A 351 -0.42 30.78 -5.91
C THR A 351 -1.61 31.30 -5.09
N ARG A 352 -2.20 30.43 -4.26
CA ARG A 352 -3.37 30.74 -3.43
C ARG A 352 -3.01 31.50 -2.15
N CYS A 353 -1.79 31.35 -1.64
CA CYS A 353 -1.26 32.00 -0.43
C CYS A 353 -0.06 32.90 -0.78
N PRO A 354 -0.26 34.20 -1.07
CA PRO A 354 0.80 35.09 -1.54
C PRO A 354 1.93 35.36 -0.54
N LEU A 355 1.68 35.23 0.76
CA LEU A 355 2.68 35.50 1.81
C LEU A 355 3.64 34.33 2.03
N VAL A 356 3.25 33.11 1.64
CA VAL A 356 4.11 31.93 1.73
C VAL A 356 5.22 32.06 0.70
N LYS A 357 6.47 32.20 1.17
CA LYS A 357 7.69 32.32 0.36
C LYS A 357 8.33 30.95 0.15
N ASN A 358 8.44 30.17 1.22
CA ASN A 358 9.03 28.84 1.21
C ASN A 358 8.01 27.83 1.72
N LEU A 359 7.66 26.87 0.88
CA LEU A 359 6.86 25.71 1.26
C LEU A 359 7.74 24.47 1.26
N LEU A 360 7.76 23.74 2.36
CA LEU A 360 8.42 22.45 2.46
C LEU A 360 7.41 21.39 2.92
N VAL A 361 7.20 20.40 2.07
CA VAL A 361 6.35 19.25 2.35
C VAL A 361 7.22 18.05 2.62
N VAL A 362 7.04 17.41 3.77
CA VAL A 362 7.73 16.16 4.09
C VAL A 362 6.72 15.04 3.98
N TYR A 363 6.85 14.21 2.96
CA TYR A 363 6.13 12.95 2.86
C TYR A 363 6.72 11.93 3.82
N ILE A 364 5.89 11.41 4.71
CA ILE A 364 6.27 10.42 5.72
C ILE A 364 5.44 9.16 5.45
N ASP A 365 6.08 8.16 4.84
CA ASP A 365 5.44 6.88 4.56
C ASP A 365 5.39 6.05 5.84
N ILE A 366 4.22 6.02 6.48
CA ILE A 366 4.01 5.37 7.77
C ILE A 366 3.37 3.98 7.59
N GLY A 367 4.18 2.92 7.77
CA GLY A 367 3.73 1.53 7.70
C GLY A 367 4.82 0.57 7.20
N ASP A 368 4.47 -0.70 7.00
CA ASP A 368 5.34 -1.69 6.36
C ASP A 368 5.60 -1.36 4.87
N VAL A 369 6.74 -0.74 4.60
CA VAL A 369 7.18 -0.35 3.25
C VAL A 369 7.94 -1.46 2.51
N SER A 370 7.96 -2.69 3.02
CA SER A 370 8.67 -3.83 2.39
C SER A 370 8.20 -4.14 0.97
N GLY A 371 7.01 -3.66 0.58
CA GLY A 371 6.44 -3.78 -0.76
C GLY A 371 6.66 -2.57 -1.70
N PHE A 372 7.19 -1.44 -1.22
CA PHE A 372 7.30 -0.21 -2.03
C PHE A 372 8.33 -0.39 -3.16
N LYS A 373 7.86 -0.24 -4.40
CA LYS A 373 8.71 -0.11 -5.58
C LYS A 373 8.77 1.38 -5.93
N GLY A 374 9.97 1.93 -6.13
CA GLY A 374 10.10 3.31 -6.56
C GLY A 374 9.34 3.59 -7.88
N PRO A 375 9.12 4.86 -8.24
CA PRO A 375 8.37 5.25 -9.45
C PRO A 375 8.84 4.53 -10.74
N ASP A 376 10.12 4.13 -10.80
CA ASP A 376 10.74 3.44 -11.93
C ASP A 376 10.95 1.92 -11.72
N GLY A 377 10.35 1.32 -10.69
CA GLY A 377 10.63 -0.06 -10.30
C GLY A 377 12.03 -0.29 -9.72
N GLY A 378 12.74 0.80 -9.37
CA GLY A 378 14.07 0.80 -8.77
C GLY A 378 14.07 0.34 -7.30
N LYS A 379 15.27 0.24 -6.72
CA LYS A 379 15.46 -0.10 -5.30
C LYS A 379 14.61 0.85 -4.43
N PRO A 380 13.94 0.35 -3.38
CA PRO A 380 13.23 1.22 -2.46
C PRO A 380 14.19 2.28 -1.89
N PRO A 381 13.72 3.51 -1.63
CA PRO A 381 14.51 4.53 -0.95
C PRO A 381 15.08 3.98 0.37
N MET A 382 16.23 4.49 0.81
CA MET A 382 16.83 4.02 2.06
C MET A 382 15.91 4.32 3.23
N TYR A 383 15.48 3.26 3.93
CA TYR A 383 14.70 3.35 5.16
C TYR A 383 15.40 4.25 6.19
N ALA A 384 14.61 4.99 6.96
CA ALA A 384 15.07 5.92 7.99
C ALA A 384 16.03 7.02 7.50
N THR A 385 15.99 7.37 6.21
CA THR A 385 16.78 8.47 5.63
C THR A 385 15.86 9.45 4.93
N LEU A 386 16.01 10.74 5.23
CA LEU A 386 15.31 11.81 4.51
C LEU A 386 15.95 11.99 3.13
N MET A 387 15.14 11.82 2.09
CA MET A 387 15.56 12.00 0.71
C MET A 387 15.80 13.48 0.39
N ARG A 388 16.69 13.75 -0.56
CA ARG A 388 16.94 15.11 -1.04
C ARG A 388 15.63 15.76 -1.50
N PRO A 389 15.33 16.99 -1.05
CA PRO A 389 14.12 17.67 -1.48
C PRO A 389 14.10 17.92 -3.00
N THR A 390 12.95 17.66 -3.64
CA THR A 390 12.65 17.97 -5.04
C THR A 390 11.79 19.23 -5.13
N GLU A 391 11.95 20.01 -6.20
CA GLU A 391 11.08 21.16 -6.47
C GLU A 391 9.75 20.66 -7.05
N GLU A 392 8.65 20.90 -6.35
CA GLU A 392 7.29 20.49 -6.74
C GLU A 392 6.42 21.68 -7.18
N GLY A 393 6.97 22.89 -7.20
CA GLY A 393 6.29 24.07 -7.71
C GLY A 393 7.08 25.36 -7.47
N ARG A 394 6.84 26.35 -8.33
CA ARG A 394 7.48 27.67 -8.22
C ARG A 394 6.56 28.78 -8.72
N VAL A 395 6.56 29.89 -8.00
CA VAL A 395 5.85 31.12 -8.39
C VAL A 395 6.78 32.31 -8.20
N GLY A 396 7.48 32.69 -9.27
CA GLY A 396 8.53 33.72 -9.21
C GLY A 396 9.76 33.24 -8.44
N ASP A 397 10.11 33.95 -7.37
CA ASP A 397 11.18 33.63 -6.43
C ASP A 397 10.77 32.63 -5.33
N ARG A 398 9.47 32.35 -5.20
CA ARG A 398 8.89 31.47 -4.18
C ARG A 398 8.87 30.02 -4.66
N VAL A 399 9.26 29.09 -3.78
CA VAL A 399 9.49 27.69 -4.12
C VAL A 399 8.75 26.76 -3.16
N ALA A 400 8.15 25.72 -3.74
CA ALA A 400 7.57 24.59 -3.03
C ALA A 400 8.49 23.39 -3.25
N MET A 401 9.01 22.84 -2.16
CA MET A 401 9.86 21.67 -2.17
C MET A 401 9.15 20.52 -1.46
N ALA A 402 9.39 19.30 -1.91
CA ALA A 402 8.98 18.10 -1.19
C ALA A 402 10.18 17.21 -0.90
N ALA A 403 10.24 16.68 0.32
CA ALA A 403 11.16 15.64 0.72
C ALA A 403 10.37 14.40 1.11
N ARG A 404 10.99 13.22 1.01
CA ARG A 404 10.36 11.96 1.36
C ARG A 404 11.17 11.23 2.42
N PHE A 405 10.50 10.72 3.44
CA PHE A 405 11.06 9.93 4.53
C PHE A 405 10.27 8.64 4.66
N MET A 406 10.98 7.52 4.66
CA MET A 406 10.39 6.20 4.87
C MET A 406 10.72 5.72 6.28
N GLY A 407 9.70 5.56 7.12
CA GLY A 407 9.88 5.16 8.52
C GLY A 407 8.77 5.72 9.41
N ASN A 408 8.84 5.43 10.70
CA ASN A 408 7.87 5.98 11.64
C ASN A 408 8.19 7.45 11.99
N TYR A 409 7.20 8.17 12.54
CA TYR A 409 7.37 9.59 12.83
C TYR A 409 8.45 9.86 13.89
N LYS A 410 8.65 8.96 14.83
CA LYS A 410 9.68 9.09 15.86
C LYS A 410 11.09 8.99 15.26
N GLU A 411 11.31 8.09 14.32
CA GLU A 411 12.56 7.98 13.56
C GLU A 411 12.80 9.22 12.72
N PHE A 412 11.75 9.77 12.08
CA PHE A 412 11.85 11.04 11.36
C PHE A 412 12.33 12.17 12.26
N LEU A 413 11.71 12.34 13.43
CA LEU A 413 12.09 13.37 14.40
C LEU A 413 13.53 13.17 14.91
N ALA A 414 13.96 11.92 15.11
CA ALA A 414 15.32 11.61 15.52
C ALA A 414 16.34 11.93 14.41
N HIS A 415 16.03 11.55 13.17
CA HIS A 415 16.86 11.80 12.00
C HIS A 415 17.01 13.30 11.71
N CYS A 416 15.93 14.06 11.88
CA CYS A 416 15.91 15.51 11.67
C CYS A 416 16.20 16.31 12.94
N SER A 417 16.75 15.69 13.98
CA SER A 417 17.02 16.35 15.27
C SER A 417 17.96 17.56 15.14
N GLU A 418 18.86 17.54 14.17
CA GLU A 418 19.79 18.62 13.83
C GLU A 418 19.14 19.72 12.97
N LEU A 419 17.90 19.52 12.51
CA LEU A 419 17.16 20.42 11.61
C LEU A 419 15.89 20.96 12.30
N PRO A 420 16.01 21.88 13.28
CA PRO A 420 14.88 22.29 14.13
C PRO A 420 13.71 22.94 13.39
N LYS A 421 13.94 23.52 12.21
CA LYS A 421 12.88 24.09 11.36
C LYS A 421 11.96 23.01 10.77
N LEU A 422 12.47 21.80 10.54
CA LEU A 422 11.68 20.66 10.06
C LEU A 422 10.84 20.02 11.16
N LEU A 423 11.27 20.10 12.42
CA LEU A 423 10.60 19.40 13.53
C LEU A 423 9.29 20.08 13.97
N ARG A 424 9.04 21.31 13.52
CA ARG A 424 7.85 22.10 13.88
C ARG A 424 6.99 22.34 12.64
N PRO A 425 6.19 21.35 12.23
CA PRO A 425 5.24 21.56 11.14
C PRO A 425 4.17 22.56 11.54
N SER A 426 3.72 23.37 10.59
CA SER A 426 2.56 24.25 10.77
C SER A 426 1.26 23.44 10.81
N VAL A 427 1.23 22.32 10.10
CA VAL A 427 0.08 21.42 9.99
C VAL A 427 0.54 20.01 9.60
N ALA A 428 -0.13 19.00 10.12
CA ALA A 428 0.02 17.63 9.67
C ALA A 428 -1.14 17.25 8.75
N LEU A 429 -0.87 16.52 7.67
CA LEU A 429 -1.84 16.08 6.69
C LEU A 429 -1.79 14.56 6.56
N TRP A 430 -2.89 13.89 6.86
CA TRP A 430 -3.06 12.45 6.72
C TRP A 430 -3.83 12.17 5.43
N ALA A 431 -3.11 11.74 4.39
CA ALA A 431 -3.66 11.58 3.05
C ALA A 431 -4.19 10.15 2.82
N ASP A 432 -5.51 9.96 2.97
CA ASP A 432 -6.19 8.66 2.86
C ASP A 432 -5.56 7.54 3.71
N VAL A 433 -4.96 7.92 4.84
CA VAL A 433 -4.34 7.00 5.79
C VAL A 433 -5.40 6.52 6.76
N SER A 434 -5.85 5.27 6.64
CA SER A 434 -6.77 4.70 7.62
C SER A 434 -6.06 4.60 8.97
N PHE A 435 -6.66 5.07 10.06
CA PHE A 435 -6.01 4.93 11.38
C PHE A 435 -5.94 3.48 11.82
N TYR A 436 -6.85 2.66 11.30
CA TYR A 436 -6.81 1.21 11.35
C TYR A 436 -6.97 0.68 9.93
N GLY A 437 -6.13 -0.25 9.50
CA GLY A 437 -6.14 -0.72 8.10
C GLY A 437 -5.33 -1.99 7.90
N SER A 438 -5.28 -2.46 6.65
CA SER A 438 -4.69 -3.73 6.14
C SER A 438 -3.24 -4.07 6.55
N GLY A 439 -2.59 -3.22 7.35
CA GLY A 439 -1.25 -3.40 7.88
C GLY A 439 -1.19 -4.15 9.22
N SER A 440 0.02 -4.42 9.69
CA SER A 440 0.27 -5.18 10.93
C SER A 440 -0.08 -4.36 12.19
N LYS A 441 -0.21 -5.00 13.36
CA LYS A 441 -0.33 -4.29 14.67
C LYS A 441 0.71 -3.19 14.89
N LYS A 442 1.88 -3.30 14.22
CA LYS A 442 2.97 -2.32 14.31
C LYS A 442 2.60 -1.00 13.61
N ASP A 443 1.79 -1.04 12.55
CA ASP A 443 1.38 0.14 11.78
C ASP A 443 0.39 1.00 12.57
N PHE A 444 -0.57 0.34 13.25
CA PHE A 444 -1.49 1.00 14.17
C PHE A 444 -0.74 1.74 15.28
N ALA A 445 0.19 1.06 15.96
CA ALA A 445 0.98 1.66 17.03
C ALA A 445 1.84 2.84 16.55
N ALA A 446 2.42 2.75 15.34
CA ALA A 446 3.18 3.83 14.74
C ALA A 446 2.30 5.05 14.44
N ARG A 447 1.10 4.86 13.88
CA ARG A 447 0.13 5.93 13.60
C ARG A 447 -0.35 6.61 14.87
N LEU A 448 -0.65 5.84 15.91
CA LEU A 448 -0.99 6.36 17.24
C LEU A 448 0.15 7.20 17.84
N GLN A 449 1.37 6.69 17.80
CA GLN A 449 2.54 7.42 18.31
C GLN A 449 2.76 8.73 17.55
N ALA A 450 2.53 8.74 16.23
CA ALA A 450 2.64 9.96 15.43
C ALA A 450 1.57 10.99 15.81
N LEU A 451 0.30 10.58 15.94
CA LEU A 451 -0.78 11.44 16.42
C LEU A 451 -0.51 12.00 17.81
N GLU A 452 0.01 11.17 18.73
CA GLU A 452 0.40 11.61 20.07
C GLU A 452 1.46 12.70 20.03
N LEU A 453 2.53 12.50 19.24
CA LEU A 453 3.63 13.45 19.12
C LEU A 453 3.16 14.78 18.52
N LEU A 454 2.28 14.74 17.52
CA LEU A 454 1.67 15.93 16.91
C LEU A 454 0.74 16.66 17.88
N SER A 455 -0.10 15.91 18.58
CA SER A 455 -1.01 16.42 19.61
C SER A 455 -0.24 17.13 20.72
N LYS A 456 0.82 16.51 21.26
CA LYS A 456 1.71 17.12 22.27
C LYS A 456 2.41 18.38 21.76
N ALA A 457 2.69 18.44 20.46
CA ALA A 457 3.28 19.61 19.82
C ALA A 457 2.24 20.71 19.49
N GLY A 458 0.95 20.48 19.77
CA GLY A 458 -0.14 21.41 19.44
C GLY A 458 -0.39 21.56 17.93
N VAL A 459 0.04 20.57 17.13
CA VAL A 459 -0.06 20.63 15.67
C VAL A 459 -1.44 20.12 15.22
N PRO A 460 -2.23 20.92 14.48
CA PRO A 460 -3.49 20.46 13.92
C PRO A 460 -3.25 19.39 12.86
N SER A 461 -4.07 18.34 12.88
CA SER A 461 -4.03 17.23 11.93
C SER A 461 -5.23 17.30 11.00
N VAL A 462 -4.97 17.61 9.73
CA VAL A 462 -5.94 17.49 8.64
C VAL A 462 -5.97 16.04 8.20
N VAL A 463 -7.16 15.44 8.16
CA VAL A 463 -7.33 14.04 7.80
C VAL A 463 -8.24 13.94 6.58
N THR A 464 -7.77 13.18 5.60
CA THR A 464 -8.59 12.77 4.47
C THR A 464 -8.78 11.25 4.48
N GLN A 465 -9.95 10.79 4.08
CA GLN A 465 -10.25 9.37 3.89
C GLN A 465 -10.87 9.16 2.52
N GLY A 466 -10.64 7.98 1.95
CA GLY A 466 -11.32 7.53 0.74
C GLY A 466 -12.82 7.38 0.94
N GLY A 467 -13.53 7.11 -0.15
CA GLY A 467 -14.92 6.72 -0.11
C GLY A 467 -15.45 6.29 -1.47
N GLU A 468 -16.77 6.09 -1.54
CA GLU A 468 -17.47 5.69 -2.77
C GLU A 468 -18.39 6.81 -3.31
N ILE A 469 -18.36 7.02 -4.62
CA ILE A 469 -19.24 7.93 -5.37
C ILE A 469 -20.11 7.10 -6.32
N TRP A 470 -21.44 7.21 -6.23
CA TRP A 470 -22.37 6.46 -7.08
C TRP A 470 -22.55 7.13 -8.48
N GLU A 471 -22.69 6.35 -9.56
CA GLU A 471 -22.67 6.81 -10.98
C GLU A 471 -23.95 7.58 -11.46
N PRO A 472 -23.87 8.35 -12.56
CA PRO A 472 -25.05 8.96 -13.20
C PRO A 472 -26.02 7.91 -13.77
N GLY A 473 -27.28 7.90 -13.33
CA GLY A 473 -28.33 7.01 -13.85
C GLY A 473 -29.16 6.25 -12.80
N GLY A 474 -28.93 6.50 -11.51
CA GLY A 474 -29.71 5.92 -10.42
C GLY A 474 -29.89 6.87 -9.25
N ARG A 475 -30.11 6.34 -8.04
CA ARG A 475 -30.64 7.15 -6.92
C ARG A 475 -29.71 8.32 -6.60
N PRO A 476 -30.25 9.47 -6.12
CA PRO A 476 -29.44 10.65 -5.79
C PRO A 476 -28.25 10.28 -4.91
N MET A 477 -27.10 10.90 -5.18
CA MET A 477 -25.82 10.75 -4.47
C MET A 477 -25.97 10.63 -2.95
N GLU A 478 -26.17 9.42 -2.42
CA GLU A 478 -26.13 9.17 -0.98
C GLU A 478 -24.67 9.09 -0.57
N ARG A 479 -24.13 10.22 -0.12
CA ARG A 479 -22.77 10.31 0.44
C ARG A 479 -22.72 9.46 1.70
N ARG A 480 -21.88 8.42 1.68
CA ARG A 480 -21.71 7.49 2.81
C ARG A 480 -20.25 7.48 3.26
N VAL A 481 -20.07 7.30 4.56
CA VAL A 481 -18.77 6.96 5.15
C VAL A 481 -18.62 5.45 4.98
N ASP A 482 -17.58 4.99 4.29
CA ASP A 482 -17.31 3.56 4.17
C ASP A 482 -16.86 2.97 5.51
N GLU A 483 -16.77 1.64 5.60
CA GLU A 483 -16.43 0.94 6.83
C GLU A 483 -15.04 1.35 7.35
N ASN A 484 -14.00 1.42 6.51
CA ASN A 484 -12.64 1.76 6.92
C ASN A 484 -12.53 3.22 7.37
N ALA A 485 -13.20 4.13 6.65
CA ALA A 485 -13.32 5.51 7.06
C ALA A 485 -14.04 5.59 8.42
N SER A 486 -15.19 4.93 8.58
CA SER A 486 -15.97 4.92 9.82
C SER A 486 -15.16 4.40 11.01
N LEU A 487 -14.38 3.34 10.82
CA LEU A 487 -13.46 2.80 11.83
C LEU A 487 -12.41 3.84 12.24
N SER A 488 -11.81 4.50 11.25
CA SER A 488 -10.80 5.55 11.49
C SER A 488 -11.41 6.74 12.23
N LEU A 489 -12.64 7.14 11.90
CA LEU A 489 -13.37 8.20 12.58
C LEU A 489 -13.64 7.84 14.04
N ALA A 490 -14.13 6.62 14.30
CA ALA A 490 -14.39 6.14 15.65
C ALA A 490 -13.11 6.13 16.50
N ILE A 491 -12.00 5.67 15.95
CA ILE A 491 -10.71 5.66 16.66
C ILE A 491 -10.27 7.08 16.98
N ALA A 492 -10.38 8.01 16.03
CA ALA A 492 -10.00 9.41 16.24
C ALA A 492 -10.83 10.10 17.33
N SER A 493 -12.15 9.94 17.29
CA SER A 493 -13.07 10.64 18.20
C SER A 493 -13.20 9.96 19.56
N VAL A 494 -13.38 8.63 19.59
CA VAL A 494 -13.59 7.85 20.82
C VAL A 494 -12.26 7.38 21.39
N GLY A 495 -11.48 6.69 20.57
CA GLY A 495 -10.26 6.03 21.01
C GLY A 495 -9.20 7.03 21.48
N LEU A 496 -9.11 8.16 20.79
CA LEU A 496 -8.07 9.16 21.00
C LEU A 496 -8.59 10.47 21.61
N ASN A 497 -9.89 10.61 21.85
CA ASN A 497 -10.47 11.83 22.39
C ASN A 497 -9.98 13.10 21.67
N LEU A 498 -9.71 13.02 20.36
CA LEU A 498 -9.24 14.16 19.58
C LEU A 498 -10.41 15.11 19.38
N LYS A 499 -10.15 16.40 19.57
CA LYS A 499 -11.17 17.43 19.37
C LYS A 499 -11.33 17.67 17.87
N GLU A 500 -12.55 17.50 17.37
CA GLU A 500 -12.90 17.93 16.03
C GLU A 500 -12.96 19.46 15.96
N LEU A 501 -12.07 20.07 15.17
CA LEU A 501 -12.13 21.49 14.86
C LEU A 501 -13.10 21.76 13.71
N VAL A 502 -13.16 20.83 12.75
CA VAL A 502 -14.07 20.85 11.61
C VAL A 502 -14.78 19.50 11.58
N PRO A 503 -16.12 19.48 11.57
CA PRO A 503 -16.88 18.24 11.44
C PRO A 503 -16.57 17.58 10.09
N TRP A 504 -16.71 16.26 10.02
CA TRP A 504 -16.46 15.52 8.79
C TRP A 504 -17.37 15.98 7.64
N GLN A 505 -16.74 16.46 6.57
CA GLN A 505 -17.41 16.96 5.38
C GLN A 505 -16.95 16.19 4.15
N PHE A 506 -17.84 16.12 3.17
CA PHE A 506 -17.51 15.61 1.85
C PHE A 506 -16.68 16.68 1.14
N ASN A 507 -15.48 16.29 0.76
CA ASN A 507 -14.53 17.14 0.09
C ASN A 507 -14.97 17.38 -1.36
N ARG A 508 -14.72 18.59 -1.87
CA ARG A 508 -14.98 18.93 -3.29
C ARG A 508 -13.82 18.55 -4.19
N PHE A 509 -12.59 18.55 -3.66
CA PHE A 509 -11.36 18.34 -4.42
C PHE A 509 -11.02 16.86 -4.59
N VAL A 510 -12.04 16.04 -4.71
CA VAL A 510 -11.97 14.57 -4.71
C VAL A 510 -11.65 14.09 -6.11
N VAL A 511 -10.93 12.99 -6.19
CA VAL A 511 -10.51 12.44 -7.46
C VAL A 511 -11.07 11.03 -7.63
N PRO A 512 -11.84 10.75 -8.70
CA PRO A 512 -12.22 9.39 -9.02
C PRO A 512 -10.97 8.55 -9.38
N LEU A 513 -10.80 7.41 -8.71
CA LEU A 513 -9.67 6.50 -8.87
C LEU A 513 -10.03 5.31 -9.76
N ASP A 514 -11.02 4.49 -9.35
CA ASP A 514 -11.38 3.25 -10.04
C ASP A 514 -12.87 2.92 -9.87
N ARG A 515 -13.41 2.01 -10.67
CA ARG A 515 -14.79 1.53 -10.57
C ARG A 515 -14.87 0.28 -9.71
N GLY A 516 -15.46 0.41 -8.54
CA GLY A 516 -15.86 -0.69 -7.66
C GLY A 516 -17.20 -1.33 -8.07
N GLN A 517 -17.61 -2.35 -7.31
CA GLN A 517 -18.87 -3.08 -7.56
C GLN A 517 -20.12 -2.21 -7.35
N VAL A 518 -20.02 -1.17 -6.52
CA VAL A 518 -21.16 -0.33 -6.09
C VAL A 518 -21.04 1.12 -6.57
N GLY A 519 -19.86 1.56 -7.03
CA GLY A 519 -19.62 2.94 -7.47
C GLY A 519 -18.17 3.21 -7.83
N ILE A 520 -17.80 4.47 -7.96
CA ILE A 520 -16.44 4.94 -8.22
C ILE A 520 -15.73 5.17 -6.88
N PHE A 521 -14.60 4.49 -6.66
CA PHE A 521 -13.69 4.78 -5.56
C PHE A 521 -13.05 6.15 -5.77
N ALA A 522 -12.95 6.92 -4.70
CA ALA A 522 -12.43 8.28 -4.77
C ALA A 522 -11.39 8.57 -3.70
N ALA A 523 -10.32 9.28 -4.09
CA ALA A 523 -9.30 9.78 -3.17
C ALA A 523 -9.75 11.07 -2.49
N HIS A 524 -9.35 11.25 -1.24
CA HIS A 524 -9.58 12.43 -0.42
C HIS A 524 -11.06 12.77 -0.22
N GLN A 525 -11.95 11.78 -0.27
CA GLN A 525 -13.41 11.96 -0.28
C GLN A 525 -13.95 12.67 0.96
N LEU A 526 -13.50 12.25 2.13
CA LEU A 526 -13.90 12.83 3.40
C LEU A 526 -12.78 13.70 3.93
N LEU A 527 -13.13 14.83 4.54
CA LEU A 527 -12.19 15.77 5.12
C LEU A 527 -12.64 16.13 6.54
N GLY A 528 -11.72 16.03 7.48
CA GLY A 528 -11.89 16.44 8.86
C GLY A 528 -10.62 17.10 9.39
N VAL A 529 -10.76 17.93 10.42
CA VAL A 529 -9.61 18.56 11.08
C VAL A 529 -9.66 18.25 12.57
N LEU A 530 -8.59 17.66 13.07
CA LEU A 530 -8.46 17.17 14.43
C LEU A 530 -7.37 17.95 15.15
N ALA A 531 -7.58 18.20 16.44
CA ALA A 531 -6.59 18.76 17.34
C ALA A 531 -6.44 17.90 18.59
N GLY A 532 -5.30 18.07 19.27
CA GLY A 532 -5.08 17.49 20.58
C GLY A 532 -6.14 17.95 21.60
N PRO A 533 -6.30 17.19 22.71
CA PRO A 533 -7.24 17.55 23.75
C PRO A 533 -6.87 18.89 24.41
N ALA A 534 -7.83 19.53 25.08
CA ALA A 534 -7.64 20.88 25.64
C ALA A 534 -6.56 20.88 26.75
N GLU A 535 -5.92 22.05 26.98
CA GLU A 535 -4.93 22.21 28.05
C GLU A 535 -5.51 21.72 29.40
N GLY A 536 -4.87 20.71 29.99
CA GLY A 536 -5.27 20.10 31.26
C GLY A 536 -5.99 18.76 31.16
N GLU A 537 -6.41 18.34 29.96
CA GLU A 537 -6.90 16.98 29.71
C GLU A 537 -5.72 16.02 29.53
N LYS A 538 -5.82 14.81 30.12
CA LYS A 538 -4.79 13.79 29.94
C LYS A 538 -4.81 13.26 28.52
N SER A 539 -3.86 13.71 27.71
CA SER A 539 -3.45 13.05 26.46
C SER A 539 -2.57 11.84 26.78
N SER A 540 -3.09 10.77 27.38
CA SER A 540 -2.38 9.48 27.46
C SER A 540 -2.98 8.51 26.48
N PHE A 541 -2.21 8.19 25.45
CA PHE A 541 -2.60 7.23 24.40
C PHE A 541 -2.00 5.87 24.71
N ASP A 542 -2.71 5.04 25.47
CA ASP A 542 -2.42 3.60 25.55
C ASP A 542 -3.38 2.85 24.61
N LYS A 543 -2.87 1.84 23.90
CA LYS A 543 -3.71 0.94 23.11
C LYS A 543 -4.82 0.32 23.97
N LYS A 544 -4.54 0.00 25.23
CA LYS A 544 -5.54 -0.53 26.17
C LYS A 544 -6.62 0.49 26.48
N ASP A 545 -6.25 1.76 26.62
CA ASP A 545 -7.21 2.85 26.85
C ASP A 545 -8.10 3.07 25.62
N VAL A 546 -7.54 2.95 24.41
CA VAL A 546 -8.29 2.99 23.14
C VAL A 546 -9.27 1.82 23.04
N GLU A 547 -8.81 0.59 23.32
CA GLU A 547 -9.66 -0.61 23.32
C GLU A 547 -10.78 -0.51 24.37
N GLU A 548 -10.46 -0.03 25.57
CA GLU A 548 -11.42 0.17 26.65
C GLU A 548 -12.44 1.27 26.33
N ALA A 549 -12.02 2.38 25.72
CA ALA A 549 -12.90 3.46 25.27
C ALA A 549 -13.86 2.96 24.18
N LEU A 550 -13.37 2.21 23.21
CA LEU A 550 -14.21 1.59 22.18
C LEU A 550 -15.17 0.55 22.75
N LEU A 551 -14.75 -0.24 23.75
CA LEU A 551 -15.60 -1.21 24.45
C LEU A 551 -16.77 -0.51 25.15
N ARG A 552 -16.48 0.59 25.86
CA ARG A 552 -17.49 1.39 26.55
C ARG A 552 -18.50 1.99 25.59
N GLN A 553 -18.07 2.37 24.39
CA GLN A 553 -18.92 2.88 23.31
C GLN A 553 -19.66 1.80 22.51
N GLY A 554 -19.66 0.54 22.98
CA GLY A 554 -20.37 -0.57 22.33
C GLY A 554 -19.79 -0.98 20.98
N LEU A 555 -18.60 -0.50 20.63
CA LEU A 555 -17.92 -0.76 19.37
C LEU A 555 -17.15 -2.09 19.40
N VAL A 556 -17.73 -3.15 19.98
CA VAL A 556 -17.08 -4.45 20.27
C VAL A 556 -16.50 -5.11 19.02
N ALA A 557 -17.11 -4.89 17.85
CA ALA A 557 -16.60 -5.35 16.56
C ALA A 557 -15.22 -4.75 16.22
N LEU A 558 -14.96 -3.49 16.60
CA LEU A 558 -13.63 -2.85 16.46
C LEU A 558 -12.56 -3.47 17.37
N ILE A 559 -12.93 -4.00 18.53
CA ILE A 559 -11.97 -4.63 19.45
C ILE A 559 -11.51 -6.00 18.94
N MET A 560 -12.39 -6.80 18.35
CA MET A 560 -11.97 -8.07 17.72
C MET A 560 -10.94 -7.84 16.60
N ILE A 561 -11.08 -6.69 15.94
CA ILE A 561 -10.23 -6.18 14.88
C ILE A 561 -8.89 -5.63 15.46
N LEU A 562 -8.89 -4.93 16.60
CA LEU A 562 -7.68 -4.48 17.31
C LEU A 562 -6.91 -5.61 18.05
N GLY A 563 -7.60 -6.69 18.40
CA GLY A 563 -7.10 -7.81 19.21
C GLY A 563 -6.43 -8.95 18.43
N GLY A 564 -6.69 -9.09 17.12
CA GLY A 564 -6.19 -10.18 16.26
C GLY A 564 -4.71 -10.13 15.95
#